data_AF-A0A139BN07-F1
#
_entry.id   AF-A0A139BN07-F1
#
_cell.length_a   1.000
_cell.length_b   1.000
_cell.length_c   1.000
_cell.angle_alpha   90.00
_cell.angle_beta   90.00
_cell.angle_gamma   90.00
#
_symmetry.space_group_name_H-M   'P 1'
#
loop_
_entity.id
_entity.type
_entity.pdbx_description
1 polymer ?
#
loop_
_entity_poly.entity_id
_entity_poly.type
_entity_poly.pdbx_seq_one_letter_code
_entity_poly.pdbx_strand_id
1 'polypeptide(L)'
;LYYRLRQRRTRRKAGNVADFCRRWGSNYRYMVVLDADSVMTGETITMLVRMMEAYPKAGIIQTAPRACGVQTLHARAQQFAGRVVGRLFTAGMMYWQLGESHYWGHNAIIRVEPFMKHCALAKLPGRGGLSGEILSHDFVEAALMRRAGYYTWLTTDLEGSYEQQPSNLMEELQRDRRWCQGNLMNFRLITEPGFQPVHRAMLFTGAMAYVSAPLWLCFLLVSLSLRLLEPHTGATGFFSYLEMSP
;
A
#
# COMPACT_ATOMS: atom_id res chain seq x y z
N LEU A 1 25.53 18.54 -2.75
CA LEU A 1 24.50 17.67 -3.40
C LEU A 1 25.21 16.56 -4.14
N TYR A 2 24.79 15.29 -3.98
CA TYR A 2 25.41 14.14 -4.66
C TYR A 2 24.43 13.55 -5.68
N TYR A 3 24.80 13.58 -6.95
CA TYR A 3 24.05 12.91 -8.01
C TYR A 3 24.59 11.48 -8.21
N ARG A 4 23.70 10.52 -8.43
CA ARG A 4 24.06 9.11 -8.61
C ARG A 4 23.27 8.49 -9.74
N LEU A 5 23.96 7.71 -10.57
CA LEU A 5 23.37 6.92 -11.63
C LEU A 5 24.02 5.53 -11.65
N ARG A 6 23.18 4.49 -11.66
CA ARG A 6 23.65 3.11 -11.78
C ARG A 6 23.78 2.70 -13.25
N GLN A 7 24.82 1.92 -13.55
CA GLN A 7 25.04 1.37 -14.90
C GLN A 7 24.00 0.30 -15.26
N ARG A 8 23.66 -0.60 -14.33
CA ARG A 8 22.65 -1.65 -14.54
C ARG A 8 21.30 -1.25 -13.93
N ARG A 9 20.26 -1.12 -14.75
CA ARG A 9 18.92 -0.67 -14.35
C ARG A 9 17.98 -1.85 -14.02
N THR A 10 18.29 -2.64 -13.00
CA THR A 10 17.47 -3.79 -12.55
C THR A 10 16.53 -3.39 -11.40
N ARG A 11 15.40 -4.09 -11.16
CA ARG A 11 14.56 -3.89 -9.95
C ARG A 11 14.01 -2.48 -9.70
N ARG A 12 13.91 -1.63 -10.73
CA ARG A 12 13.26 -0.29 -10.68
C ARG A 12 13.70 0.53 -9.44
N LYS A 13 12.74 1.06 -8.65
CA LYS A 13 12.97 1.84 -7.41
C LYS A 13 13.72 1.05 -6.35
N ALA A 14 13.28 -0.18 -6.05
CA ALA A 14 13.94 -1.06 -5.08
C ALA A 14 15.43 -1.25 -5.39
N GLY A 15 15.76 -1.38 -6.67
CA GLY A 15 17.15 -1.51 -7.11
C GLY A 15 17.99 -0.24 -6.94
N ASN A 16 17.39 0.96 -7.00
CA ASN A 16 18.09 2.20 -6.68
C ASN A 16 18.39 2.28 -5.18
N VAL A 17 17.41 1.96 -4.33
CA VAL A 17 17.58 1.93 -2.87
C VAL A 17 18.63 0.89 -2.47
N ALA A 18 18.56 -0.31 -3.05
CA ALA A 18 19.53 -1.37 -2.80
C ALA A 18 20.97 -0.99 -3.24
N ASP A 19 21.14 -0.33 -4.40
CA ASP A 19 22.45 0.16 -4.83
C ASP A 19 23.00 1.22 -3.86
N PHE A 20 22.13 2.14 -3.40
CA PHE A 20 22.51 3.11 -2.37
C PHE A 20 23.00 2.43 -1.09
N CYS A 21 22.18 1.52 -0.55
CA CYS A 21 22.49 0.74 0.64
C CYS A 21 23.83 0.01 0.52
N ARG A 22 24.05 -0.69 -0.61
CA ARG A 22 25.27 -1.50 -0.81
C ARG A 22 26.56 -0.68 -0.90
N ARG A 23 26.51 0.52 -1.46
CA ARG A 23 27.71 1.32 -1.75
C ARG A 23 27.99 2.40 -0.70
N TRP A 24 26.95 2.95 -0.08
CA TRP A 24 27.08 4.09 0.83
C TRP A 24 26.23 3.97 2.09
N GLY A 25 25.33 2.99 2.19
CA GLY A 25 24.41 2.88 3.32
C GLY A 25 25.10 2.80 4.67
N SER A 26 26.27 2.16 4.74
CA SER A 26 27.09 2.07 5.96
C SER A 26 27.53 3.41 6.54
N ASN A 27 27.52 4.48 5.73
CA ASN A 27 27.92 5.82 6.16
C ASN A 27 26.79 6.59 6.85
N TYR A 28 25.58 6.03 6.90
CA TYR A 28 24.40 6.71 7.41
C TYR A 28 23.65 5.84 8.42
N ARG A 29 23.28 6.42 9.57
CA ARG A 29 22.44 5.74 10.57
C ARG A 29 20.98 5.64 10.10
N TYR A 30 20.50 6.70 9.46
CA TYR A 30 19.15 6.82 8.92
C TYR A 30 19.18 7.26 7.47
N MET A 31 18.15 6.86 6.72
CA MET A 31 17.86 7.43 5.41
C MET A 31 16.40 7.86 5.35
N VAL A 32 16.13 8.98 4.67
CA VAL A 32 14.77 9.41 4.33
C VAL A 32 14.56 9.13 2.86
N VAL A 33 13.48 8.43 2.53
CA VAL A 33 13.12 8.11 1.15
C VAL A 33 12.03 9.06 0.69
N LEU A 34 12.27 9.76 -0.42
CA LEU A 34 11.31 10.65 -1.07
C LEU A 34 11.17 10.23 -2.53
N ASP A 35 9.95 10.22 -3.05
CA ASP A 35 9.73 10.16 -4.49
C ASP A 35 9.93 11.54 -5.13
N ALA A 36 10.05 11.59 -6.45
CA ALA A 36 10.36 12.83 -7.17
C ALA A 36 9.25 13.89 -7.05
N ASP A 37 8.05 13.46 -6.71
CA ASP A 37 6.84 14.25 -6.46
C ASP A 37 6.56 14.48 -4.97
N SER A 38 7.48 14.05 -4.09
CA SER A 38 7.36 14.17 -2.65
C SER A 38 8.11 15.38 -2.12
N VAL A 39 7.51 16.08 -1.15
CA VAL A 39 8.14 17.22 -0.46
C VAL A 39 7.95 17.07 1.03
N MET A 40 9.04 17.28 1.79
CA MET A 40 9.00 17.32 3.26
C MET A 40 9.71 18.54 3.80
N THR A 41 9.19 19.11 4.90
CA THR A 41 9.85 20.21 5.60
C THR A 41 11.01 19.70 6.46
N GLY A 42 11.98 20.56 6.73
CA GLY A 42 13.14 20.22 7.55
C GLY A 42 12.76 19.90 9.00
N GLU A 43 11.73 20.57 9.52
CA GLU A 43 11.18 20.34 10.86
C GLU A 43 10.65 18.92 10.99
N THR A 44 9.89 18.45 10.00
CA THR A 44 9.32 17.10 9.99
C THR A 44 10.41 16.04 9.89
N ILE A 45 11.42 16.24 9.03
CA ILE A 45 12.57 15.34 8.95
C ILE A 45 13.32 15.29 10.30
N THR A 46 13.51 16.43 10.95
CA THR A 46 14.18 16.51 12.26
C THR A 46 13.35 15.79 13.34
N MET A 47 12.03 15.93 13.32
CA MET A 47 11.13 15.23 14.23
C MET A 47 11.20 13.71 14.04
N LEU A 48 11.20 13.25 12.79
CA LEU A 48 11.37 11.83 12.46
C LEU A 48 12.69 11.26 13.01
N VAL A 49 13.78 12.02 12.92
CA VAL A 49 15.06 11.64 13.54
C VAL A 49 14.93 11.55 15.07
N ARG A 50 14.30 12.53 15.72
CA ARG A 50 14.07 12.51 17.18
C ARG A 50 13.25 11.28 17.61
N MET A 51 12.22 10.91 16.85
CA MET A 51 11.44 9.70 17.10
C MET A 51 12.30 8.43 16.94
N MET A 52 13.15 8.36 15.91
CA MET A 52 14.09 7.25 15.71
C MET A 52 15.11 7.12 16.85
N GLU A 53 15.56 8.23 17.45
CA GLU A 53 16.42 8.23 18.62
C GLU A 53 15.67 7.78 19.89
N ALA A 54 14.47 8.30 20.12
CA ALA A 54 13.67 7.98 21.30
C ALA A 54 13.22 6.50 21.33
N TYR A 55 13.07 5.88 20.15
CA TYR A 55 12.60 4.50 20.02
C TYR A 55 13.58 3.65 19.19
N PRO A 56 14.59 3.03 19.83
CA PRO A 56 15.63 2.26 19.13
C PRO A 56 15.11 1.09 18.29
N LYS A 57 13.94 0.53 18.64
CA LYS A 57 13.29 -0.55 17.88
C LYS A 57 12.43 -0.07 16.72
N ALA A 58 12.22 1.24 16.53
CA ALA A 58 11.62 1.74 15.30
C ALA A 58 12.60 1.52 14.15
N GLY A 59 12.21 0.67 13.19
CA GLY A 59 12.99 0.37 11.98
C GLY A 59 12.58 1.25 10.81
N ILE A 60 11.28 1.54 10.69
CA ILE A 60 10.70 2.44 9.70
C ILE A 60 9.68 3.32 10.41
N ILE A 61 9.69 4.63 10.12
CA ILE A 61 8.61 5.54 10.51
C ILE A 61 8.09 6.20 9.23
N GLN A 62 6.89 5.80 8.84
CA GLN A 62 6.11 6.29 7.69
C GLN A 62 5.27 7.49 8.13
N THR A 63 5.36 8.61 7.41
CA THR A 63 4.41 9.70 7.59
C THR A 63 3.15 9.48 6.76
N ALA A 64 2.07 10.19 7.07
CA ALA A 64 0.89 10.30 6.20
C ALA A 64 1.00 11.54 5.29
N PRO A 65 1.57 11.42 4.06
CA PRO A 65 1.73 12.56 3.17
C PRO A 65 0.37 13.16 2.77
N ARG A 66 0.31 14.48 2.76
CA ARG A 66 -0.85 15.24 2.31
C ARG A 66 -0.77 15.43 0.79
N ALA A 67 -1.81 15.02 0.09
CA ALA A 67 -1.96 15.29 -1.34
C ALA A 67 -1.89 16.80 -1.65
N CYS A 68 -1.09 17.21 -2.63
CA CYS A 68 -0.91 18.62 -3.02
C CYS A 68 -0.50 18.79 -4.51
N GLY A 69 -0.28 20.05 -4.91
CA GLY A 69 0.41 20.44 -6.16
C GLY A 69 -0.47 20.51 -7.40
N VAL A 70 -1.31 19.50 -7.66
CA VAL A 70 -2.07 19.42 -8.91
C VAL A 70 -3.45 20.07 -8.79
N GLN A 71 -3.86 20.87 -9.78
CA GLN A 71 -5.08 21.69 -9.74
C GLN A 71 -6.21 21.22 -10.68
N THR A 72 -6.15 20.00 -11.20
CA THR A 72 -7.25 19.44 -12.00
C THR A 72 -8.46 19.11 -11.12
N LEU A 73 -9.66 19.05 -11.71
CA LEU A 73 -10.87 18.65 -10.98
C LEU A 73 -10.70 17.31 -10.27
N HIS A 74 -10.13 16.33 -10.97
CA HIS A 74 -9.86 15.00 -10.44
C HIS A 74 -8.91 15.03 -9.23
N ALA A 75 -7.74 15.68 -9.37
CA ALA A 75 -6.77 15.76 -8.28
C ALA A 75 -7.30 16.57 -7.09
N ARG A 76 -8.11 17.62 -7.34
CA ARG A 76 -8.76 18.41 -6.27
C ARG A 76 -9.82 17.61 -5.53
N ALA A 77 -10.58 16.76 -6.23
CA ALA A 77 -11.53 15.84 -5.60
C ALA A 77 -10.81 14.82 -4.72
N GLN A 78 -9.69 14.24 -5.17
CA GLN A 78 -8.86 13.34 -4.37
C GLN A 78 -8.22 14.05 -3.17
N GLN A 79 -7.69 15.27 -3.35
CA GLN A 79 -7.16 16.08 -2.25
C GLN A 79 -8.23 16.36 -1.20
N PHE A 80 -9.44 16.71 -1.63
CA PHE A 80 -10.57 16.92 -0.74
C PHE A 80 -10.91 15.65 0.01
N ALA A 81 -11.11 14.53 -0.68
CA ALA A 81 -11.39 13.23 -0.05
C ALA A 81 -10.30 12.86 0.97
N GLY A 82 -9.02 12.95 0.58
CA GLY A 82 -7.89 12.71 1.48
C GLY A 82 -7.87 13.63 2.70
N ARG A 83 -8.34 14.88 2.58
CA ARG A 83 -8.44 15.81 3.71
C ARG A 83 -9.57 15.44 4.68
N VAL A 84 -10.71 15.00 4.14
CA VAL A 84 -11.91 14.67 4.93
C VAL A 84 -11.78 13.30 5.58
N VAL A 85 -11.46 12.26 4.81
CA VAL A 85 -11.47 10.87 5.30
C VAL A 85 -10.09 10.35 5.67
N GLY A 86 -9.02 10.93 5.12
CA GLY A 86 -7.67 10.38 5.24
C GLY A 86 -7.18 10.29 6.68
N ARG A 87 -7.39 11.33 7.50
CA ARG A 87 -6.98 11.32 8.92
C ARG A 87 -7.65 10.18 9.70
N LEU A 88 -8.97 10.03 9.56
CA LEU A 88 -9.74 8.97 10.21
C LEU A 88 -9.27 7.59 9.75
N PHE A 89 -9.07 7.41 8.45
CA PHE A 89 -8.56 6.16 7.88
C PHE A 89 -7.18 5.81 8.45
N THR A 90 -6.25 6.76 8.47
CA THR A 90 -4.90 6.53 9.01
C THR A 90 -4.87 6.29 10.52
N ALA A 91 -5.73 6.95 11.29
CA ALA A 91 -5.87 6.68 12.73
C ALA A 91 -6.40 5.26 12.99
N GLY A 92 -7.40 4.81 12.21
CA GLY A 92 -7.90 3.44 12.27
C GLY A 92 -6.81 2.42 11.92
N MET A 93 -6.03 2.67 10.85
CA MET A 93 -4.90 1.81 10.52
C MET A 93 -3.87 1.74 11.65
N MET A 94 -3.48 2.88 12.23
CA MET A 94 -2.55 2.91 13.37
C MET A 94 -3.06 2.07 14.54
N TYR A 95 -4.34 2.20 14.88
CA TYR A 95 -4.97 1.45 15.97
C TYR A 95 -4.92 -0.07 15.73
N TRP A 96 -5.31 -0.53 14.54
CA TRP A 96 -5.36 -1.97 14.24
C TRP A 96 -3.98 -2.59 14.00
N GLN A 97 -2.99 -1.80 13.58
CA GLN A 97 -1.67 -2.31 13.22
C GLN A 97 -0.65 -2.29 14.37
N LEU A 98 -0.91 -1.59 15.48
CA LEU A 98 -0.16 -1.68 16.75
C LEU A 98 1.39 -1.67 16.63
N GLY A 99 1.95 -0.88 15.71
CA GLY A 99 3.39 -0.79 15.45
C GLY A 99 3.90 -1.66 14.29
N GLU A 100 2.99 -2.32 13.56
CA GLU A 100 3.22 -3.13 12.37
C GLU A 100 2.55 -2.54 11.14
N SER A 101 2.76 -1.24 10.93
CA SER A 101 2.06 -0.50 9.91
C SER A 101 2.66 -0.69 8.51
N HIS A 102 1.98 -0.09 7.53
CA HIS A 102 2.45 -0.06 6.16
C HIS A 102 3.69 0.85 6.02
N TYR A 103 4.58 0.43 5.14
CA TYR A 103 5.54 1.30 4.48
C TYR A 103 5.05 1.49 3.05
N TRP A 104 4.97 2.74 2.58
CA TRP A 104 4.49 3.09 1.22
C TRP A 104 5.62 3.48 0.27
N GLY A 105 6.87 3.24 0.66
CA GLY A 105 8.01 3.42 -0.21
C GLY A 105 8.58 4.85 -0.23
N HIS A 106 7.92 5.84 0.36
CA HIS A 106 8.38 7.24 0.39
C HIS A 106 7.79 8.01 1.60
N ASN A 107 8.27 9.23 1.83
CA ASN A 107 7.95 10.09 2.97
C ASN A 107 8.12 9.36 4.32
N ALA A 108 9.18 8.56 4.39
CA ALA A 108 9.51 7.73 5.54
C ALA A 108 10.99 7.82 5.87
N ILE A 109 11.30 7.73 7.16
CA ILE A 109 12.66 7.54 7.67
C ILE A 109 12.89 6.06 7.97
N ILE A 110 14.09 5.56 7.67
CA ILE A 110 14.45 4.15 7.78
C ILE A 110 15.79 4.03 8.51
N ARG A 111 15.86 3.11 9.48
CA ARG A 111 17.12 2.71 10.14
C ARG A 111 17.93 1.84 9.18
N VAL A 112 19.09 2.34 8.76
CA VAL A 112 19.80 1.78 7.60
C VAL A 112 20.42 0.43 7.91
N GLU A 113 21.07 0.27 9.07
CA GLU A 113 21.74 -0.98 9.43
C GLU A 113 20.83 -2.23 9.38
N PRO A 114 19.69 -2.29 10.10
CA PRO A 114 18.80 -3.45 10.02
C PRO A 114 18.15 -3.59 8.65
N PHE A 115 17.85 -2.48 7.96
CA PHE A 115 17.30 -2.52 6.61
C PHE A 115 18.27 -3.23 5.64
N MET A 116 19.56 -2.87 5.69
CA MET A 116 20.59 -3.51 4.86
C MET A 116 20.77 -5.00 5.18
N LYS A 117 20.66 -5.37 6.47
CA LYS A 117 20.88 -6.73 6.93
C LYS A 117 19.69 -7.66 6.64
N HIS A 118 18.46 -7.14 6.63
CA HIS A 118 17.26 -7.98 6.66
C HIS A 118 16.26 -7.74 5.52
N CYS A 119 16.26 -6.56 4.89
CA CYS A 119 15.25 -6.17 3.90
C CYS A 119 15.69 -6.42 2.44
N ALA A 120 16.68 -7.29 2.23
CA ALA A 120 17.08 -7.69 0.88
C ALA A 120 15.99 -8.50 0.19
N LEU A 121 15.55 -8.05 -0.99
CA LEU A 121 14.43 -8.66 -1.71
C LEU A 121 14.91 -9.76 -2.66
N ALA A 122 14.44 -10.98 -2.41
CA ALA A 122 14.57 -12.10 -3.33
C ALA A 122 13.52 -12.01 -4.46
N LYS A 123 13.81 -12.66 -5.59
CA LYS A 123 12.79 -12.84 -6.64
C LYS A 123 11.82 -13.93 -6.22
N LEU A 124 10.54 -13.77 -6.53
CA LEU A 124 9.55 -14.83 -6.37
C LEU A 124 9.79 -15.92 -7.43
N PRO A 125 9.89 -17.21 -7.02
CA PRO A 125 10.11 -18.30 -7.95
C PRO A 125 8.88 -18.53 -8.85
N GLY A 126 9.11 -19.08 -10.04
CA GLY A 126 8.06 -19.45 -10.99
C GLY A 126 8.21 -18.80 -12.36
N ARG A 127 7.14 -18.88 -13.15
CA ARG A 127 7.00 -18.29 -14.49
C ARG A 127 5.71 -17.46 -14.55
N GLY A 128 5.66 -16.47 -15.46
CA GLY A 128 4.47 -15.63 -15.68
C GLY A 128 4.40 -14.37 -14.81
N GLY A 129 3.30 -13.64 -14.92
CA GLY A 129 3.14 -12.26 -14.42
C GLY A 129 3.12 -12.08 -12.89
N LEU A 130 3.03 -13.16 -12.12
CA LEU A 130 3.04 -13.18 -10.64
C LEU A 130 4.35 -13.79 -10.07
N SER A 131 5.42 -13.77 -10.86
CA SER A 131 6.74 -14.27 -10.50
C SER A 131 7.83 -13.27 -10.91
N GLY A 132 9.04 -13.40 -10.37
CA GLY A 132 10.15 -12.51 -10.68
C GLY A 132 10.38 -11.43 -9.62
N GLU A 133 10.70 -10.21 -10.05
CA GLU A 133 11.06 -9.12 -9.14
C GLU A 133 9.84 -8.63 -8.36
N ILE A 134 9.95 -8.54 -7.03
CA ILE A 134 8.88 -8.06 -6.16
C ILE A 134 8.47 -6.63 -6.59
N LEU A 135 7.19 -6.48 -6.89
CA LEU A 135 6.52 -5.20 -7.08
C LEU A 135 5.93 -4.76 -5.74
N SER A 136 5.71 -3.46 -5.54
CA SER A 136 5.29 -2.92 -4.23
C SER A 136 6.17 -3.47 -3.10
N HIS A 137 7.48 -3.24 -3.27
CA HIS A 137 8.52 -3.80 -2.40
C HIS A 137 8.42 -3.32 -0.96
N ASP A 138 7.84 -2.14 -0.78
CA ASP A 138 7.64 -1.42 0.46
C ASP A 138 6.86 -2.23 1.50
N PHE A 139 5.77 -2.90 1.10
CA PHE A 139 5.04 -3.81 2.01
C PHE A 139 5.91 -4.98 2.49
N VAL A 140 6.70 -5.55 1.58
CA VAL A 140 7.58 -6.67 1.89
C VAL A 140 8.72 -6.22 2.79
N GLU A 141 9.29 -5.04 2.54
CA GLU A 141 10.36 -4.45 3.35
C GLU A 141 9.89 -4.16 4.78
N ALA A 142 8.65 -3.68 4.98
CA ALA A 142 8.04 -3.53 6.30
C ALA A 142 7.91 -4.87 7.03
N ALA A 143 7.41 -5.92 6.36
CA ALA A 143 7.28 -7.25 6.92
C ALA A 143 8.64 -7.89 7.27
N LEU A 144 9.66 -7.67 6.41
CA LEU A 144 11.03 -8.11 6.65
C LEU A 144 11.68 -7.39 7.82
N MET A 145 11.48 -6.07 7.92
CA MET A 145 11.92 -5.27 9.05
C MET A 145 11.29 -5.77 10.34
N ARG A 146 9.99 -6.11 10.28
CA ARG A 146 9.32 -6.72 11.42
C ARG A 146 9.89 -8.07 11.81
N ARG A 147 10.10 -8.94 10.83
CA ARG A 147 10.70 -10.26 11.07
C ARG A 147 12.07 -10.15 11.75
N ALA A 148 12.79 -9.06 11.53
CA ALA A 148 14.06 -8.76 12.20
C ALA A 148 13.94 -8.16 13.62
N GLY A 149 12.72 -7.99 14.15
CA GLY A 149 12.49 -7.48 15.50
C GLY A 149 12.31 -5.96 15.61
N TYR A 150 12.24 -5.25 14.47
CA TYR A 150 12.03 -3.81 14.41
C TYR A 150 10.58 -3.48 14.03
N TYR A 151 10.06 -2.35 14.52
CA TYR A 151 8.69 -1.92 14.25
C TYR A 151 8.62 -1.01 13.01
N THR A 152 7.46 -1.04 12.34
CA THR A 152 7.12 -0.11 11.26
C THR A 152 5.98 0.77 11.75
N TRP A 153 6.27 2.03 12.01
CA TRP A 153 5.30 2.97 12.56
C TRP A 153 4.70 3.82 11.46
N LEU A 154 3.40 4.10 11.58
CA LEU A 154 2.74 5.15 10.83
C LEU A 154 2.49 6.31 11.79
N THR A 155 2.88 7.52 11.41
CA THR A 155 2.62 8.74 12.18
C THR A 155 1.71 9.67 11.40
N THR A 156 0.63 10.08 12.05
CA THR A 156 -0.44 10.92 11.46
C THR A 156 -0.43 12.35 11.98
N ASP A 157 0.29 12.61 13.08
CA ASP A 157 0.34 13.90 13.75
C ASP A 157 1.38 14.85 13.16
N LEU A 158 2.25 14.35 12.28
CA LEU A 158 3.26 15.17 11.61
C LEU A 158 2.67 15.92 10.42
N GLU A 159 2.77 17.24 10.46
CA GLU A 159 2.56 18.09 9.28
C GLU A 159 3.82 18.12 8.40
N GLY A 160 3.81 18.92 7.33
CA GLY A 160 5.02 19.14 6.55
C GLY A 160 5.48 17.95 5.69
N SER A 161 4.60 16.99 5.40
CA SER A 161 4.86 15.86 4.49
C SER A 161 3.80 15.86 3.38
N TYR A 162 4.24 15.88 2.13
CA TYR A 162 3.37 16.07 0.97
C TYR A 162 3.75 15.16 -0.20
N GLU A 163 2.77 14.81 -1.02
CA GLU A 163 2.94 14.13 -2.31
C GLU A 163 1.99 14.74 -3.37
N GLN A 164 2.32 14.58 -4.64
CA GLN A 164 1.38 14.90 -5.73
C GLN A 164 0.49 13.70 -6.05
N GLN A 165 -0.77 13.97 -6.41
CA GLN A 165 -1.71 12.96 -6.89
C GLN A 165 -1.74 12.91 -8.42
N PRO A 166 -2.18 11.78 -9.01
CA PRO A 166 -2.45 11.70 -10.45
C PRO A 166 -3.32 12.84 -10.93
N SER A 167 -2.99 13.39 -12.11
CA SER A 167 -3.71 14.56 -12.63
C SER A 167 -5.08 14.21 -13.20
N ASN A 168 -5.29 12.95 -13.57
CA ASN A 168 -6.51 12.48 -14.20
C ASN A 168 -6.74 10.99 -13.93
N LEU A 169 -7.96 10.53 -14.22
CA LEU A 169 -8.38 9.15 -13.99
C LEU A 169 -7.53 8.12 -14.75
N MET A 170 -7.05 8.45 -15.95
CA MET A 170 -6.24 7.51 -16.74
C MET A 170 -4.89 7.24 -16.07
N GLU A 171 -4.23 8.28 -15.56
CA GLU A 171 -3.00 8.15 -14.77
C GLU A 171 -3.23 7.36 -13.47
N GLU A 172 -4.36 7.61 -12.80
CA GLU A 172 -4.75 6.85 -11.61
C GLU A 172 -4.92 5.36 -11.93
N LEU A 173 -5.65 5.01 -13.00
CA LEU A 173 -5.86 3.62 -13.41
C LEU A 173 -4.57 2.92 -13.83
N GLN A 174 -3.63 3.64 -14.47
CA GLN A 174 -2.31 3.09 -14.80
C GLN A 174 -1.48 2.81 -13.53
N ARG A 175 -1.56 3.70 -12.53
CA ARG A 175 -0.95 3.49 -11.22
C ARG A 175 -1.57 2.29 -10.52
N ASP A 176 -2.89 2.24 -10.45
CA ASP A 176 -3.66 1.18 -9.80
C ASP A 176 -3.42 -0.19 -10.45
N ARG A 177 -3.29 -0.27 -11.79
CA ARG A 177 -2.90 -1.52 -12.47
C ARG A 177 -1.57 -2.09 -11.98
N ARG A 178 -0.58 -1.23 -11.69
CA ARG A 178 0.71 -1.68 -11.12
C ARG A 178 0.54 -2.17 -9.69
N TRP A 179 -0.31 -1.52 -8.91
CA TRP A 179 -0.64 -1.94 -7.54
C TRP A 179 -1.42 -3.25 -7.52
N CYS A 180 -2.37 -3.45 -8.43
CA CYS A 180 -3.08 -4.70 -8.64
C CYS A 180 -2.10 -5.86 -8.88
N GLN A 181 -1.21 -5.71 -9.86
CA GLN A 181 -0.20 -6.74 -10.14
C GLN A 181 0.69 -7.00 -8.92
N GLY A 182 1.14 -5.95 -8.23
CA GLY A 182 1.99 -6.08 -7.04
C GLY A 182 1.29 -6.77 -5.88
N ASN A 183 0.05 -6.42 -5.57
CA ASN A 183 -0.73 -7.03 -4.49
C ASN A 183 -1.01 -8.51 -4.77
N LEU A 184 -1.45 -8.85 -5.98
CA LEU A 184 -1.68 -10.25 -6.37
C LEU A 184 -0.39 -11.08 -6.36
N MET A 185 0.74 -10.47 -6.76
CA MET A 185 2.05 -11.11 -6.70
C MET A 185 2.50 -11.34 -5.25
N ASN A 186 2.38 -10.32 -4.41
CA ASN A 186 2.83 -10.33 -3.02
C ASN A 186 1.96 -11.24 -2.14
N PHE A 187 0.72 -11.54 -2.53
CA PHE A 187 -0.12 -12.55 -1.86
C PHE A 187 0.60 -13.90 -1.71
N ARG A 188 1.49 -14.25 -2.64
CA ARG A 188 2.29 -15.49 -2.57
C ARG A 188 3.22 -15.55 -1.35
N LEU A 189 3.54 -14.40 -0.76
CA LEU A 189 4.33 -14.28 0.47
C LEU A 189 3.47 -14.46 1.73
N ILE A 190 2.16 -14.69 1.62
CA ILE A 190 1.29 -14.90 2.78
C ILE A 190 1.72 -16.09 3.63
N THR A 191 2.43 -17.06 3.06
CA THR A 191 2.98 -18.24 3.76
C THR A 191 4.43 -18.08 4.18
N GLU A 192 5.09 -16.95 3.86
CA GLU A 192 6.50 -16.70 4.15
C GLU A 192 6.81 -16.86 5.66
N PRO A 193 7.81 -17.68 6.06
CA PRO A 193 8.12 -17.90 7.46
C PRO A 193 8.52 -16.63 8.21
N GLY A 194 8.06 -16.49 9.45
CA GLY A 194 8.41 -15.36 10.33
C GLY A 194 7.66 -14.06 10.06
N PHE A 195 6.79 -14.00 9.05
CA PHE A 195 5.86 -12.88 8.89
C PHE A 195 4.77 -12.95 9.96
N GLN A 196 4.57 -11.83 10.66
CA GLN A 196 3.56 -11.69 11.71
C GLN A 196 2.14 -11.74 11.11
N PRO A 197 1.12 -12.14 11.89
CA PRO A 197 -0.25 -12.27 11.40
C PRO A 197 -0.81 -10.99 10.74
N VAL A 198 -0.48 -9.81 11.28
CA VAL A 198 -0.90 -8.53 10.73
C VAL A 198 -0.38 -8.29 9.31
N HIS A 199 0.90 -8.60 9.03
CA HIS A 199 1.46 -8.50 7.68
C HIS A 199 0.82 -9.52 6.72
N ARG A 200 0.45 -10.71 7.21
CA ARG A 200 -0.31 -11.69 6.41
C ARG A 200 -1.71 -11.19 6.09
N ALA A 201 -2.38 -10.60 7.07
CA ALA A 201 -3.69 -9.97 6.88
C ALA A 201 -3.59 -8.82 5.85
N MET A 202 -2.53 -8.01 5.88
CA MET A 202 -2.29 -6.96 4.89
C MET A 202 -2.06 -7.52 3.48
N LEU A 203 -1.29 -8.60 3.34
CA LEU A 203 -1.11 -9.27 2.04
C LEU A 203 -2.44 -9.85 1.53
N PHE A 204 -3.25 -10.43 2.42
CA PHE A 204 -4.57 -10.95 2.09
C PHE A 204 -5.53 -9.84 1.66
N THR A 205 -5.68 -8.77 2.46
CA THR A 205 -6.58 -7.65 2.15
C THR A 205 -6.14 -6.92 0.90
N GLY A 206 -4.83 -6.76 0.69
CA GLY A 206 -4.26 -6.19 -0.55
C GLY A 206 -4.65 -6.99 -1.78
N ALA A 207 -4.62 -8.33 -1.72
CA ALA A 207 -5.12 -9.17 -2.82
C ALA A 207 -6.64 -9.08 -2.98
N MET A 208 -7.39 -9.12 -1.87
CA MET A 208 -8.85 -9.05 -1.87
C MET A 208 -9.40 -7.72 -2.39
N ALA A 209 -8.64 -6.63 -2.27
CA ALA A 209 -8.98 -5.34 -2.87
C ALA A 209 -9.22 -5.44 -4.39
N TYR A 210 -8.57 -6.39 -5.07
CA TYR A 210 -8.71 -6.61 -6.50
C TYR A 210 -9.52 -7.87 -6.85
N VAL A 211 -9.44 -8.93 -6.04
CA VAL A 211 -10.21 -10.17 -6.25
C VAL A 211 -11.70 -9.99 -5.92
N SER A 212 -12.06 -9.03 -5.08
CA SER A 212 -13.47 -8.76 -4.74
C SER A 212 -14.31 -8.34 -5.95
N ALA A 213 -13.76 -7.57 -6.89
CA ALA A 213 -14.48 -7.11 -8.08
C ALA A 213 -14.98 -8.27 -8.99
N PRO A 214 -14.14 -9.23 -9.42
CA PRO A 214 -14.63 -10.38 -10.19
C PRO A 214 -15.55 -11.28 -9.37
N LEU A 215 -15.33 -11.43 -8.06
CA LEU A 215 -16.26 -12.18 -7.20
C LEU A 215 -17.65 -11.53 -7.19
N TRP A 216 -17.71 -10.20 -7.08
CA TRP A 216 -18.95 -9.44 -7.16
C TRP A 216 -19.63 -9.59 -8.52
N LEU A 217 -18.87 -9.54 -9.61
CA LEU A 217 -19.39 -9.78 -10.96
C LEU A 217 -19.98 -11.19 -11.08
N CYS A 218 -19.27 -12.22 -10.60
CA CYS A 218 -19.78 -13.59 -10.58
C CYS A 218 -21.08 -13.68 -9.78
N PHE A 219 -21.16 -13.04 -8.62
CA PHE A 219 -22.38 -12.97 -7.83
C PHE A 219 -23.53 -12.35 -8.64
N LEU A 220 -23.32 -11.20 -9.28
CA LEU A 220 -24.34 -10.56 -10.12
C LEU A 220 -24.79 -11.44 -11.29
N LEU A 221 -23.86 -12.14 -11.95
CA LEU A 221 -24.18 -13.04 -13.07
C LEU A 221 -24.97 -14.26 -12.60
N VAL A 222 -24.61 -14.84 -11.45
CA VAL A 222 -25.37 -15.94 -10.85
C VAL A 222 -26.77 -15.47 -10.46
N SER A 223 -26.90 -14.32 -9.79
CA SER A 223 -28.19 -13.75 -9.43
C SER A 223 -29.07 -13.47 -10.65
N LEU A 224 -28.50 -12.90 -11.73
CA LEU A 224 -29.21 -12.68 -12.98
C LEU A 224 -29.63 -14.00 -13.63
N SER A 225 -28.74 -15.00 -13.65
CA SER A 225 -29.03 -16.32 -14.23
C SER A 225 -30.15 -17.02 -13.47
N LEU A 226 -30.15 -16.98 -12.14
CA LEU A 226 -31.23 -17.51 -11.31
C LEU A 226 -32.56 -16.82 -11.61
N ARG A 227 -32.56 -15.48 -11.75
CA ARG A 227 -33.76 -14.70 -12.11
C ARG A 227 -34.31 -15.05 -13.49
N LEU A 228 -33.44 -15.38 -14.46
CA LEU A 228 -33.84 -15.77 -15.82
C LEU A 228 -34.31 -17.23 -15.90
N LEU A 229 -33.81 -18.09 -15.00
CA LEU A 229 -34.18 -19.50 -14.92
C LEU A 229 -35.39 -19.75 -14.03
N GLU A 230 -35.74 -18.81 -13.15
CA GLU A 230 -37.04 -18.81 -12.48
C GLU A 230 -38.13 -18.86 -13.56
N PRO A 231 -38.94 -19.93 -13.60
CA PRO A 231 -40.13 -19.93 -14.44
C PRO A 231 -40.89 -18.67 -14.07
N HIS A 232 -41.33 -17.90 -15.06
CA HIS A 232 -42.35 -16.89 -14.83
C HIS A 232 -43.60 -17.63 -14.34
N THR A 233 -43.67 -17.91 -13.04
CA THR A 233 -44.94 -18.03 -12.35
C THR A 233 -45.59 -16.69 -12.63
N GLY A 234 -46.55 -16.73 -13.56
CA GLY A 234 -47.28 -15.56 -13.99
C GLY A 234 -47.73 -14.77 -12.76
N ALA A 235 -47.93 -13.48 -12.96
CA ALA A 235 -48.53 -12.58 -11.99
C ALA A 235 -49.99 -12.96 -11.66
N THR A 236 -50.26 -14.21 -11.27
CA THR A 236 -51.54 -14.77 -10.87
C THR A 236 -51.55 -15.22 -9.41
N GLY A 237 -50.42 -15.20 -8.70
CA GLY A 237 -50.35 -15.62 -7.28
C GLY A 237 -50.53 -14.51 -6.23
N PHE A 238 -50.52 -13.22 -6.61
CA PHE A 238 -50.58 -12.13 -5.62
C PHE A 238 -51.98 -11.51 -5.46
N PHE A 239 -52.92 -11.74 -6.39
CA PHE A 239 -54.29 -11.21 -6.31
C PHE A 239 -55.37 -12.24 -5.99
N SER A 240 -55.04 -13.53 -5.86
CA SER A 240 -56.01 -14.59 -5.56
C SER A 240 -56.45 -14.66 -4.08
N TYR A 241 -55.97 -13.75 -3.21
CA TYR A 241 -56.39 -13.65 -1.81
C TYR A 241 -57.48 -12.59 -1.55
N LEU A 242 -57.98 -11.92 -2.60
CA LEU A 242 -58.97 -10.84 -2.48
C LEU A 242 -60.32 -11.12 -3.19
N GLU A 243 -60.62 -12.38 -3.52
CA GLU A 243 -61.98 -12.74 -3.93
C GLU A 243 -62.89 -12.86 -2.69
N MET A 244 -63.37 -11.71 -2.21
CA MET A 244 -64.61 -11.65 -1.44
C MET A 244 -65.77 -11.89 -2.43
N SER A 245 -66.45 -13.02 -2.30
CA SER A 245 -67.75 -13.28 -2.96
C SER A 245 -68.89 -12.49 -2.29
N PRO A 246 -69.95 -12.13 -3.04
CA PRO A 246 -71.03 -11.23 -2.61
C PRO A 246 -71.95 -11.80 -1.52
#